data_AF-A0A7Y4R8Z5-F1
#
_entry.id   AF-A0A7Y4R8Z5-F1
#
_cell.length_a   1.000
_cell.length_b   1.000
_cell.length_c   1.000
_cell.angle_alpha   90.00
_cell.angle_beta   90.00
_cell.angle_gamma   90.00
#
_symmetry.space_group_name_H-M   'P 1'
#
loop_
_entity.id
_entity.type
_entity.pdbx_description
1 polymer ?
#
loop_
_entity_poly.entity_id
_entity_poly.type
_entity_poly.pdbx_seq_one_letter_code
_entity_poly.pdbx_strand_id
1 'polypeptide(L)'
;MTPDALQRFVILHHAAPAGEHWDLMLETGDRLATWQLLSAPTGAAACPIECVRIGEHRKLYLDYEGPISRGRGEVRRVDQGTYTLRSRADDEWIVTLHGETLIGEFRLRHTGDGERWVLAKH
;
A
#
# COMPACT_ATOMS: atom_id res chain seq x y z
N MET A 1 13.75 19.99 8.70
CA MET A 1 13.29 18.59 8.77
C MET A 1 12.00 18.60 9.56
N THR A 2 10.87 18.47 8.89
CA THR A 2 9.58 18.30 9.58
C THR A 2 9.65 17.01 10.39
N PRO A 3 9.19 17.01 11.66
CA PRO A 3 9.06 15.78 12.41
C PRO A 3 8.23 14.78 11.58
N ASP A 4 8.57 13.50 11.71
CA ASP A 4 7.86 12.35 11.16
C ASP A 4 6.34 12.55 11.25
N ALA A 5 5.75 13.13 10.20
CA ALA A 5 4.35 13.46 10.19
C ALA A 5 3.60 12.14 10.03
N LEU A 6 2.75 11.83 11.01
CA LEU A 6 1.80 10.72 10.92
C LEU A 6 0.91 10.96 9.71
N GLN A 7 1.14 10.18 8.66
CA GLN A 7 0.38 10.18 7.42
C GLN A 7 -0.56 8.98 7.42
N ARG A 8 -1.65 9.03 6.67
CA ARG A 8 -2.60 7.92 6.60
C ARG A 8 -2.14 6.86 5.62
N PHE A 9 -2.52 5.61 5.88
CA PHE A 9 -2.46 4.55 4.88
C PHE A 9 -3.77 3.79 4.84
N VAL A 10 -4.01 3.12 3.72
CA VAL A 10 -5.11 2.19 3.54
C VAL A 10 -4.64 0.98 2.75
N ILE A 11 -5.25 -0.18 3.01
CA ILE A 11 -5.19 -1.33 2.13
C ILE A 11 -6.60 -1.62 1.64
N LEU A 12 -6.79 -1.56 0.33
CA LEU A 12 -8.05 -1.91 -0.32
C LEU A 12 -7.93 -3.26 -1.01
N HIS A 13 -8.84 -4.18 -0.74
CA HIS A 13 -9.07 -5.35 -1.58
C HIS A 13 -9.87 -4.90 -2.80
N HIS A 14 -9.30 -5.10 -3.98
CA HIS A 14 -9.93 -4.78 -5.25
C HIS A 14 -10.36 -6.09 -5.93
N ALA A 15 -11.66 -6.34 -5.93
CA ALA A 15 -12.27 -7.45 -6.65
C ALA A 15 -12.70 -6.99 -8.05
N ALA A 16 -11.99 -7.41 -9.10
CA ALA A 16 -12.28 -7.06 -10.48
C ALA A 16 -12.55 -8.31 -11.35
N PRO A 17 -13.23 -8.18 -12.50
CA PRO A 17 -13.47 -9.31 -13.40
C PRO A 17 -12.18 -10.00 -13.91
N ALA A 18 -11.07 -9.26 -13.97
CA ALA A 18 -9.77 -9.77 -14.40
C ALA A 18 -8.98 -10.48 -13.28
N GLY A 19 -9.48 -10.45 -12.04
CA GLY A 19 -8.81 -10.99 -10.87
C GLY A 19 -8.92 -10.06 -9.66
N GLU A 20 -8.46 -10.57 -8.53
CA GLU A 20 -8.39 -9.81 -7.28
C GLU A 20 -6.94 -9.44 -6.91
N HIS A 21 -6.79 -8.33 -6.22
CA HIS A 21 -5.52 -7.88 -5.66
C HIS A 21 -5.76 -6.96 -4.46
N TRP A 22 -4.68 -6.52 -3.81
CA TRP A 22 -4.75 -5.59 -2.69
C TRP A 22 -3.88 -4.37 -2.97
N ASP A 23 -4.44 -3.18 -2.85
CA ASP A 23 -3.69 -1.94 -3.04
C ASP A 23 -3.25 -1.37 -1.69
N LEU A 24 -1.96 -1.42 -1.39
CA LEU A 24 -1.35 -0.64 -0.31
C LEU A 24 -1.16 0.78 -0.79
N MET A 25 -1.84 1.73 -0.14
CA MET A 25 -1.78 3.14 -0.47
C MET A 25 -1.25 3.96 0.72
N LEU A 26 -0.14 4.67 0.50
CA LEU A 26 0.49 5.55 1.48
C LEU A 26 0.23 7.01 1.10
N GLU A 27 -0.38 7.79 1.98
CA GLU A 27 -0.56 9.22 1.79
C GLU A 27 0.79 9.92 1.66
N THR A 28 1.04 10.61 0.55
CA THR A 28 2.25 11.40 0.30
C THR A 28 1.86 12.75 -0.31
N GLY A 29 1.76 13.78 0.53
CA GLY A 29 1.29 15.09 0.11
C GLY A 29 -0.20 15.10 -0.31
N ASP A 30 -0.48 15.42 -1.57
CA ASP A 30 -1.82 15.49 -2.16
C ASP A 30 -2.25 14.19 -2.88
N ARG A 31 -1.36 13.19 -2.92
CA ARG A 31 -1.54 11.91 -3.61
C ARG A 31 -1.30 10.72 -2.70
N LEU A 32 -1.59 9.54 -3.22
CA LEU A 32 -1.27 8.27 -2.58
C LEU A 32 -0.23 7.53 -3.42
N ALA A 33 0.93 7.23 -2.82
CA ALA A 33 1.86 6.27 -3.36
C ALA A 33 1.25 4.87 -3.25
N THR A 34 1.17 4.14 -4.36
CA THR A 34 0.38 2.89 -4.40
C THR A 34 1.21 1.70 -4.89
N TRP A 35 1.09 0.60 -4.17
CA TRP A 35 1.61 -0.71 -4.55
C TRP A 35 0.47 -1.73 -4.59
N GLN A 36 0.32 -2.40 -5.73
CA GLN A 36 -0.56 -3.53 -5.89
C GLN A 36 0.13 -4.79 -5.36
N LEU A 37 -0.32 -5.31 -4.23
CA LEU A 37 0.14 -6.54 -3.61
C LEU A 37 -0.50 -7.76 -4.31
N LEU A 38 0.31 -8.78 -4.60
CA LEU A 38 -0.14 -10.01 -5.26
C LEU A 38 -0.77 -11.03 -4.28
N SER A 39 -0.83 -10.71 -2.99
CA SER A 39 -1.40 -11.56 -1.95
C SER A 39 -1.92 -10.71 -0.79
N ALA A 40 -2.84 -11.28 0.00
CA ALA A 40 -3.44 -10.62 1.15
C ALA A 40 -2.38 -10.21 2.21
N PRO A 41 -2.55 -9.05 2.87
CA PRO A 41 -1.56 -8.53 3.82
C PRO A 41 -1.47 -9.33 5.13
N THR A 42 -2.42 -10.22 5.42
CA THR A 42 -2.48 -11.00 6.68
C THR A 42 -1.21 -11.82 6.95
N GLY A 43 -0.49 -12.24 5.90
CA GLY A 43 0.76 -13.01 6.01
C GLY A 43 2.04 -12.17 5.99
N ALA A 44 1.95 -10.85 5.79
CA ALA A 44 3.12 -9.99 5.49
C ALA A 44 4.16 -9.94 6.61
N ALA A 45 3.75 -10.20 7.85
CA ALA A 45 4.66 -10.25 9.00
C ALA A 45 5.57 -11.49 8.98
N ALA A 46 5.14 -12.58 8.33
CA ALA A 46 5.88 -13.84 8.28
C ALA A 46 6.54 -14.09 6.93
N CYS A 47 5.92 -13.64 5.84
CA CYS A 47 6.38 -13.87 4.47
C CYS A 47 6.41 -12.56 3.67
N PRO A 48 7.47 -12.31 2.89
CA PRO A 48 7.48 -11.20 1.93
C PRO A 48 6.34 -11.32 0.91
N ILE A 49 5.77 -10.19 0.52
CA ILE A 49 4.72 -10.10 -0.50
C ILE A 49 5.29 -9.40 -1.73
N GLU A 50 5.23 -10.08 -2.88
CA GLU A 50 5.50 -9.44 -4.17
C GLU A 50 4.43 -8.40 -4.46
N CYS A 51 4.87 -7.25 -4.99
CA CYS A 51 3.99 -6.16 -5.33
C CYS A 51 4.49 -5.41 -6.56
N VAL A 52 3.61 -4.60 -7.13
CA VAL A 52 3.90 -3.78 -8.31
C VAL A 52 3.63 -2.33 -7.95
N ARG A 53 4.59 -1.43 -8.21
CA ARG A 53 4.35 0.00 -8.07
C ARG A 53 3.45 0.46 -9.21
N ILE A 54 2.37 1.14 -8.88
CA ILE A 54 1.42 1.67 -9.86
C ILE A 54 1.25 3.18 -9.70
N GLY A 55 0.52 3.77 -10.66
CA GLY A 55 0.24 5.21 -10.68
C GLY A 55 -0.40 5.69 -9.38
N GLU A 56 -0.10 6.94 -9.02
CA GLU A 56 -0.57 7.52 -7.77
C GLU A 56 -2.09 7.67 -7.73
N HIS A 57 -2.68 7.35 -6.58
CA HIS A 57 -4.11 7.44 -6.37
C HIS A 57 -4.53 8.77 -5.73
N ARG A 58 -5.82 9.10 -5.87
CA ARG A 58 -6.41 10.28 -5.22
C ARG A 58 -6.63 9.97 -3.75
N LYS A 59 -6.43 10.97 -2.88
CA LYS A 59 -6.64 10.84 -1.42
C LYS A 59 -8.03 10.39 -1.00
N LEU A 60 -9.05 10.60 -1.85
CA LEU A 60 -10.40 10.08 -1.61
C LEU A 60 -10.41 8.56 -1.35
N TYR A 61 -9.47 7.81 -1.94
CA TYR A 61 -9.37 6.35 -1.74
C TYR A 61 -8.96 5.94 -0.33
N LEU A 62 -8.47 6.84 0.52
CA LEU A 62 -8.26 6.55 1.95
C LEU A 62 -9.58 6.16 2.63
N ASP A 63 -10.67 6.81 2.21
CA ASP A 63 -11.98 6.72 2.86
C ASP A 63 -13.02 6.01 1.98
N TYR A 64 -12.77 5.86 0.67
CA TYR A 64 -13.70 5.28 -0.29
C TYR A 64 -13.79 3.75 -0.24
N GLU A 65 -15.02 3.23 -0.29
CA GLU A 65 -15.35 1.84 -0.55
C GLU A 65 -16.50 1.79 -1.57
N GLY A 66 -16.53 0.74 -2.40
CA GLY A 66 -17.60 0.51 -3.36
C GLY A 66 -17.14 0.40 -4.82
N PRO A 67 -18.06 0.57 -5.79
CA PRO A 67 -17.84 0.21 -7.18
C PRO A 67 -16.89 1.17 -7.92
N ILE A 68 -15.90 0.60 -8.59
CA ILE A 68 -15.00 1.34 -9.47
C ILE A 68 -15.66 1.57 -10.83
N SER A 69 -15.63 2.83 -11.26
CA SER A 69 -16.21 3.30 -12.52
C SER A 69 -15.87 2.41 -13.72
N ARG A 70 -16.82 2.28 -14.65
CA ARG A 70 -16.71 1.50 -15.90
C ARG A 70 -16.58 -0.01 -15.68
N GLY A 71 -17.19 -0.54 -14.63
CA GLY A 71 -17.23 -1.99 -14.37
C GLY A 71 -15.87 -2.59 -14.06
N ARG A 72 -14.96 -1.79 -13.49
CA ARG A 72 -13.59 -2.24 -13.17
C ARG A 72 -13.52 -2.98 -11.84
N GLY A 73 -14.65 -3.44 -11.29
CA GLY A 73 -14.72 -4.10 -10.00
C GLY A 73 -15.19 -3.19 -8.88
N GLU A 74 -14.97 -3.61 -7.65
CA GLU A 74 -15.25 -2.87 -6.42
C GLU A 74 -14.06 -2.94 -5.46
N VAL A 75 -13.97 -1.95 -4.58
CA VAL A 75 -12.95 -1.90 -3.54
C VAL A 75 -13.58 -1.96 -2.15
N ARG A 76 -12.98 -2.76 -1.28
CA ARG A 76 -13.33 -2.85 0.14
C ARG A 76 -12.09 -2.63 0.98
N ARG A 77 -12.22 -1.90 2.08
CA ARG A 77 -11.10 -1.69 3.00
C ARG A 77 -10.82 -2.97 3.80
N VAL A 78 -9.57 -3.39 3.81
CA VAL A 78 -9.11 -4.55 4.61
C VAL A 78 -8.13 -4.17 5.71
N ASP A 79 -7.47 -3.01 5.59
CA ASP A 79 -6.66 -2.44 6.65
C ASP A 79 -6.59 -0.91 6.49
N GLN A 80 -6.34 -0.21 7.58
CA GLN A 80 -6.08 1.23 7.57
C GLN A 80 -5.40 1.67 8.85
N GLY A 81 -4.80 2.84 8.78
CA GLY A 81 -4.32 3.51 9.97
C GLY A 81 -3.42 4.67 9.63
N THR A 82 -2.43 4.87 10.48
CA THR A 82 -1.37 5.85 10.25
C THR A 82 -0.05 5.16 9.98
N TYR A 83 0.88 5.88 9.37
CA TYR A 83 2.23 5.43 9.19
C TYR A 83 3.22 6.56 9.40
N THR A 84 4.44 6.16 9.73
CA THR A 84 5.61 7.03 9.78
C THR A 84 6.57 6.63 8.67
N LEU A 85 7.05 7.60 7.88
CA LEU A 85 8.08 7.38 6.87
C LEU A 85 9.46 7.48 7.51
N ARG A 86 10.20 6.37 7.62
CA ARG A 86 11.54 6.34 8.24
C ARG A 86 12.64 6.66 7.25
N SER A 87 12.55 6.09 6.05
CA SER A 87 13.44 6.40 4.94
C SER A 87 12.70 6.30 3.61
N ARG A 88 13.15 7.09 2.65
CA ARG A 88 12.66 7.07 1.27
C ARG A 88 13.82 7.30 0.32
N ALA A 89 14.08 6.31 -0.50
CA ALA A 89 14.92 6.35 -1.69
C ALA A 89 14.07 5.95 -2.91
N ASP A 90 14.67 6.00 -4.10
CA ASP A 90 13.97 5.65 -5.35
C ASP A 90 13.64 4.16 -5.43
N ASP A 91 14.49 3.31 -4.85
CA ASP A 91 14.40 1.84 -4.87
C ASP A 91 14.04 1.22 -3.52
N GLU A 92 13.95 2.01 -2.44
CA GLU A 92 13.66 1.50 -1.10
C GLU A 92 12.89 2.51 -0.24
N TRP A 93 11.83 2.04 0.43
CA TRP A 93 11.09 2.80 1.43
C TRP A 93 11.01 1.98 2.71
N ILE A 94 11.31 2.61 3.85
CA ILE A 94 11.09 2.04 5.18
C ILE A 94 9.98 2.83 5.85
N VAL A 95 8.93 2.13 6.25
CA VAL A 95 7.74 2.71 6.89
C VAL A 95 7.39 1.96 8.17
N THR A 96 6.98 2.68 9.19
CA THR A 96 6.33 2.08 10.37
C THR A 96 4.82 2.19 10.19
N LEU A 97 4.13 1.07 10.01
CA LEU A 97 2.68 0.99 9.85
C LEU A 97 1.99 0.79 11.21
N HIS A 98 0.91 1.53 11.43
CA HIS A 98 0.06 1.46 12.63
C HIS A 98 -1.38 1.14 12.21
N GLY A 99 -1.60 -0.06 11.66
CA GLY A 99 -2.92 -0.57 11.29
C GLY A 99 -3.48 -1.62 12.23
N GLU A 100 -4.46 -2.37 11.73
CA GLU A 100 -5.03 -3.55 12.38
C GLU A 100 -4.34 -4.84 11.93
N THR A 101 -3.93 -4.91 10.65
CA THR A 101 -3.24 -6.08 10.07
C THR A 101 -1.74 -5.84 9.96
N LEU A 102 -1.33 -4.76 9.29
CA LEU A 102 0.08 -4.39 9.17
C LEU A 102 0.51 -3.49 10.33
N ILE A 103 1.25 -4.07 11.27
CA ILE A 103 1.72 -3.40 12.48
C ILE A 103 3.25 -3.46 12.57
N GLY A 104 3.88 -2.30 12.78
CA GLY A 104 5.32 -2.12 12.98
C GLY A 104 6.07 -1.78 11.69
N GLU A 105 7.39 -2.00 11.67
CA GLU A 105 8.22 -1.60 10.53
C GLU A 105 8.15 -2.58 9.35
N PHE A 106 8.07 -2.02 8.15
CA PHE A 106 8.06 -2.74 6.88
C PHE A 106 8.94 -2.01 5.87
N ARG A 107 9.51 -2.81 4.97
CA ARG A 107 10.34 -2.35 3.86
C ARG A 107 9.66 -2.68 2.54
N LEU A 108 9.52 -1.67 1.69
CA LEU A 108 9.21 -1.80 0.27
C LEU A 108 10.51 -1.64 -0.51
N ARG A 109 10.91 -2.67 -1.28
CA ARG A 109 12.16 -2.64 -2.05
C ARG A 109 11.92 -3.02 -3.51
N HIS A 110 12.38 -2.17 -4.43
CA HIS A 110 12.39 -2.44 -5.87
C HIS A 110 13.30 -3.64 -6.18
N THR A 111 12.91 -4.50 -7.11
CA THR A 111 13.68 -5.71 -7.45
C THR A 111 14.77 -5.49 -8.50
N GLY A 112 14.81 -4.31 -9.11
CA GLY A 112 15.62 -3.99 -10.30
C GLY A 112 14.93 -4.32 -11.63
N ASP A 113 13.73 -4.89 -11.62
CA ASP A 113 13.00 -5.34 -12.81
C ASP A 113 11.65 -4.63 -12.97
N GLY A 114 11.57 -3.72 -13.95
CA GLY A 114 10.35 -3.00 -14.30
C GLY A 114 9.74 -2.27 -13.11
N GLU A 115 8.47 -2.55 -12.82
CA GLU A 115 7.71 -1.97 -11.70
C GLU A 115 7.60 -2.92 -10.50
N ARG A 116 8.43 -3.97 -10.41
CA ARG A 116 8.32 -5.00 -9.37
C ARG A 116 9.01 -4.58 -8.08
N TRP A 117 8.33 -4.82 -6.97
CA TRP A 117 8.73 -4.51 -5.61
C TRP A 117 8.43 -5.68 -4.69
N VAL A 118 9.03 -5.68 -3.51
CA VAL A 118 8.73 -6.63 -2.43
C VAL A 118 8.45 -5.86 -1.14
N LEU A 119 7.31 -6.15 -0.52
CA LEU A 119 6.98 -5.75 0.84
C LEU A 119 7.45 -6.84 1.81
N ALA A 120 8.27 -6.49 2.80
CA ALA A 120 8.68 -7.42 3.84
C ALA A 120 8.72 -6.73 5.20
N LYS A 121 8.54 -7.50 6.28
CA LYS A 121 8.83 -7.03 7.63
C LYS A 121 10.32 -6.60 7.71
N HIS A 122 10.59 -5.42 8.26
CA HIS A 122 11.96 -4.94 8.52
C HIS A 122 12.48 -5.49 9.85
#